data_AF-A0A2K5V3Q5-F1
#
_entry.id   AF-A0A2K5V3Q5-F1
#
_cell.length_a   1.000
_cell.length_b   1.000
_cell.length_c   1.000
_cell.angle_alpha   90.00
_cell.angle_beta   90.00
_cell.angle_gamma   90.00
#
_symmetry.space_group_name_H-M   'P 1'
#
loop_
_entity.id
_entity.type
_entity.pdbx_description
1 polymer ?
#
loop_
_entity_poly.entity_id
_entity_poly.type
_entity_poly.pdbx_seq_one_letter_code
_entity_poly.pdbx_strand_id
1 'polypeptide(L)'
;MESSPRRETVDRWNAQTKQLQTAVSNVEKHFGELCQIFAAYVRKTARLRDKADLLVNEINAYAATETPHLKLGLMNFADEFAKLQDYRQAEVERLEAKVVEPLKAYGTIVKMKRDDLKATFTARNREAKQLTQLERTRQRNPSDRHVIVSFEFGSLKKCLRLLLPSSARNHMRSGSLRAFEVPEHLHS
;
A
#
# COMPACT_ATOMS: atom_id res chain seq x y z
N MET A 1 -34.17 -22.74 23.37
CA MET A 1 -33.79 -22.13 22.07
C MET A 1 -32.28 -22.18 21.99
N GLU A 2 -31.73 -23.27 21.46
CA GLU A 2 -30.28 -23.49 21.41
C GLU A 2 -29.78 -23.06 20.03
N SER A 3 -28.89 -22.06 20.00
CA SER A 3 -28.25 -21.60 18.77
C SER A 3 -27.43 -22.74 18.17
N SER A 4 -27.77 -23.17 16.94
CA SER A 4 -27.03 -24.25 16.26
C SER A 4 -25.53 -23.88 16.16
N PRO A 5 -24.57 -24.79 16.41
CA PRO A 5 -23.11 -24.53 16.43
C PRO A 5 -22.55 -23.85 15.17
N ARG A 6 -23.24 -24.01 14.03
CA ARG A 6 -22.94 -23.34 12.76
C ARG A 6 -23.20 -21.83 12.77
N ARG A 7 -24.12 -21.32 13.60
CA ARG A 7 -24.40 -19.87 13.69
C ARG A 7 -23.34 -19.14 14.50
N GLU A 8 -22.92 -19.70 15.63
CA GLU A 8 -21.90 -19.08 16.50
C GLU A 8 -20.52 -18.98 15.82
N THR A 9 -20.17 -19.97 15.00
CA THR A 9 -18.94 -19.97 14.20
C THR A 9 -18.99 -18.89 13.09
N VAL A 10 -20.15 -18.69 12.47
CA VAL A 10 -20.40 -17.64 11.48
C VAL A 10 -20.31 -16.24 12.08
N ASP A 11 -20.87 -16.03 13.27
CA ASP A 11 -20.87 -14.74 13.96
C ASP A 11 -19.48 -14.37 14.48
N ARG A 12 -18.74 -15.35 15.03
CA ARG A 12 -17.34 -15.16 15.43
C ARG A 12 -16.46 -14.73 14.26
N TRP A 13 -16.62 -15.38 13.11
CA TRP A 13 -15.88 -15.03 11.89
C TRP A 13 -16.25 -13.63 11.36
N ASN A 14 -17.54 -13.25 11.42
CA ASN A 14 -18.00 -11.91 11.05
C ASN A 14 -17.35 -10.83 11.93
N ALA A 15 -17.32 -11.06 13.25
CA ALA A 15 -16.69 -10.16 14.20
C ALA A 15 -15.19 -10.00 13.92
N GLN A 16 -14.48 -11.11 13.70
CA GLN A 16 -13.06 -11.11 13.35
C GLN A 16 -12.77 -10.36 12.05
N THR A 17 -13.61 -10.57 11.02
CA THR A 17 -13.46 -9.88 9.73
C THR A 17 -13.68 -8.37 9.86
N LYS A 18 -14.68 -7.96 10.64
CA LYS A 18 -14.94 -6.53 10.93
C LYS A 18 -13.79 -5.89 11.68
N GLN A 19 -13.24 -6.57 12.69
CA GLN A 19 -12.05 -6.12 13.41
C GLN A 19 -10.86 -5.92 12.48
N LEU A 20 -10.60 -6.89 11.59
CA LEU A 20 -9.53 -6.81 10.61
C LEU A 20 -9.73 -5.66 9.62
N GLN A 21 -10.96 -5.44 9.15
CA GLN A 21 -11.27 -4.32 8.25
C GLN A 21 -11.03 -2.96 8.93
N THR A 22 -11.44 -2.82 10.19
CA THR A 22 -11.16 -1.61 10.99
C THR A 22 -9.66 -1.40 11.16
N ALA A 23 -8.91 -2.45 11.49
CA ALA A 23 -7.46 -2.36 11.66
C ALA A 23 -6.76 -1.91 10.36
N VAL A 24 -7.11 -2.51 9.22
CA VAL A 24 -6.55 -2.14 7.91
C VAL A 24 -6.90 -0.70 7.54
N SER A 25 -8.14 -0.28 7.79
CA SER A 25 -8.58 1.10 7.51
C SER A 25 -7.85 2.12 8.39
N ASN A 26 -7.60 1.78 9.65
CA ASN A 26 -6.87 2.61 10.58
C ASN A 26 -5.40 2.80 10.16
N VAL A 27 -4.74 1.70 9.78
CA VAL A 27 -3.38 1.73 9.26
C VAL A 27 -3.30 2.55 7.97
N GLU A 28 -4.24 2.34 7.03
CA GLU A 28 -4.27 3.10 5.78
C GLU A 28 -4.36 4.60 6.01
N LYS A 29 -5.27 5.02 6.90
CA LYS A 29 -5.46 6.43 7.26
C LYS A 29 -4.18 7.02 7.83
N HIS A 30 -3.66 6.43 8.91
CA HIS A 30 -2.53 7.01 9.62
C HIS A 30 -1.22 6.96 8.82
N PHE A 31 -0.99 5.91 8.03
CA PHE A 31 0.18 5.87 7.15
C PHE A 31 0.06 6.88 6.02
N GLY A 32 -1.15 7.10 5.49
CA GLY A 32 -1.41 8.17 4.53
C GLY A 32 -1.10 9.55 5.11
N GLU A 33 -1.59 9.85 6.31
CA GLU A 33 -1.32 11.11 7.03
C GLU A 33 0.18 11.30 7.28
N LEU A 34 0.86 10.29 7.81
CA LEU A 34 2.32 10.33 8.04
C LEU A 34 3.08 10.57 6.74
N CYS A 35 2.74 9.87 5.66
CA CYS A 35 3.37 10.06 4.35
C CYS A 35 3.23 11.51 3.85
N GLN A 36 2.06 12.12 4.04
CA GLN A 36 1.83 13.52 3.67
C GLN A 36 2.66 14.49 4.51
N ILE A 37 2.74 14.26 5.83
CA ILE A 37 3.53 15.08 6.75
C ILE A 37 5.02 15.00 6.41
N PHE A 38 5.57 13.79 6.22
CA PHE A 38 6.97 13.60 5.86
C PHE A 38 7.28 14.19 4.48
N ALA A 39 6.43 13.99 3.48
CA ALA A 39 6.62 14.62 2.17
C ALA A 39 6.60 16.16 2.24
N ALA A 40 5.76 16.73 3.12
CA ALA A 40 5.75 18.18 3.36
C ALA A 40 7.01 18.67 4.07
N TYR A 41 7.54 17.89 5.02
CA TYR A 41 8.81 18.17 5.69
C TYR A 41 9.98 18.18 4.70
N VAL A 42 10.12 17.13 3.87
CA VAL A 42 11.17 17.06 2.83
C VAL A 42 11.10 18.26 1.89
N ARG A 43 9.90 18.64 1.43
CA ARG A 43 9.71 19.83 0.59
C ARG A 43 10.12 21.12 1.29
N LYS A 44 9.89 21.26 2.60
CA LYS A 44 10.36 22.44 3.37
C LYS A 44 11.89 22.45 3.47
N THR A 45 12.52 21.30 3.68
CA THR A 45 13.97 21.14 3.73
C THR A 45 14.62 21.51 2.39
N ALA A 46 14.06 21.04 1.27
CA ALA A 46 14.50 21.42 -0.08
C ALA A 46 14.35 22.94 -0.33
N ARG A 47 13.22 23.54 0.06
CA ARG A 47 13.03 25.00 -0.05
C ARG A 47 14.02 25.81 0.77
N LEU A 48 14.51 25.27 1.90
CA LEU A 48 15.55 25.94 2.66
C LEU A 48 16.88 25.95 1.91
N ARG A 49 17.22 24.84 1.22
CA ARG A 49 18.38 24.78 0.31
C ARG A 49 18.26 25.81 -0.81
N ASP A 50 17.10 25.90 -1.46
CA ASP A 50 16.83 26.91 -2.51
C ASP A 50 17.10 28.33 -2.00
N LYS A 51 16.75 28.63 -0.74
CA LYS A 51 17.02 29.94 -0.14
C LYS A 51 18.49 30.17 0.17
N ALA A 52 19.21 29.13 0.55
CA ALA A 52 20.64 29.23 0.75
C ALA A 52 21.39 29.48 -0.56
N ASP A 53 20.95 28.89 -1.69
CA ASP A 53 21.52 29.19 -3.01
C ASP A 53 21.36 30.67 -3.38
N LEU A 54 20.20 31.27 -3.07
CA LEU A 54 19.99 32.70 -3.25
C LEU A 54 20.95 33.54 -2.40
N LEU A 55 21.20 33.15 -1.15
CA LEU A 55 22.16 33.83 -0.28
C LEU A 55 23.59 33.73 -0.83
N VAL A 56 24.01 32.56 -1.31
CA VAL A 56 25.32 32.36 -1.97
C VAL A 56 25.45 33.32 -3.17
N ASN A 57 24.41 33.42 -3.99
CA ASN A 57 24.41 34.32 -5.15
C ASN A 57 24.51 35.80 -4.75
N GLU A 58 23.77 36.23 -3.72
CA GLU A 58 23.86 37.61 -3.20
C GLU A 58 25.24 37.93 -2.62
N ILE A 59 25.84 37.00 -1.87
CA ILE A 59 27.21 37.17 -1.34
C ILE A 59 28.20 37.31 -2.49
N ASN A 60 28.09 36.48 -3.53
CA ASN A 60 28.96 36.55 -4.70
C ASN A 60 28.75 37.85 -5.51
N ALA A 61 27.51 38.33 -5.62
CA ALA A 61 27.20 39.59 -6.26
C ALA A 61 27.83 40.77 -5.51
N TYR A 62 27.70 40.79 -4.18
CA TYR A 62 28.34 41.81 -3.34
C TYR A 62 29.87 41.72 -3.38
N ALA A 63 30.44 40.51 -3.35
CA ALA A 63 31.87 40.31 -3.47
C ALA A 63 32.45 40.93 -4.75
N ALA A 64 31.68 40.98 -5.84
CA ALA A 64 32.10 41.58 -7.10
C ALA A 64 32.26 43.11 -7.03
N THR A 65 31.62 43.79 -6.08
CA THR A 65 31.71 45.26 -5.91
C THR A 65 32.82 45.69 -4.94
N GLU A 66 33.44 44.73 -4.25
CA GLU A 66 34.36 44.99 -3.15
C GLU A 66 35.84 44.95 -3.55
N THR A 67 36.70 45.44 -2.66
CA THR A 67 38.17 45.38 -2.83
C THR A 67 38.67 43.93 -2.97
N PRO A 68 39.79 43.67 -3.65
CA PRO A 68 40.26 42.30 -3.91
C PRO A 68 40.41 41.41 -2.67
N HIS A 69 40.88 41.99 -1.55
CA HIS A 69 41.02 41.24 -0.29
C HIS A 69 39.66 40.86 0.32
N LEU A 70 38.70 41.78 0.35
CA LEU A 70 37.36 41.50 0.87
C LEU A 70 36.58 40.57 -0.06
N LYS A 71 36.70 40.76 -1.38
CA LYS A 71 36.13 39.88 -2.39
C LYS A 71 36.55 38.43 -2.16
N LEU A 72 37.85 38.17 -1.97
CA LEU A 72 38.35 36.83 -1.70
C LEU A 72 37.73 36.23 -0.43
N GLY A 73 37.64 37.02 0.65
CA GLY A 73 37.01 36.59 1.90
C GLY A 73 35.53 36.21 1.73
N LEU A 74 34.76 37.04 1.00
CA LEU A 74 33.35 36.79 0.73
C LEU A 74 33.13 35.58 -0.18
N MET A 75 33.97 35.39 -1.21
CA MET A 75 33.90 34.22 -2.07
C MET A 75 34.20 32.94 -1.30
N ASN A 76 35.22 32.92 -0.44
CA ASN A 76 35.51 31.77 0.41
C ASN A 76 34.35 31.47 1.38
N PHE A 77 33.73 32.51 1.96
CA PHE A 77 32.57 32.35 2.82
C PHE A 77 31.36 31.77 2.07
N ALA A 78 31.08 32.25 0.87
CA ALA A 78 30.03 31.72 0.00
C ALA A 78 30.27 30.24 -0.36
N ASP A 79 31.52 29.87 -0.66
CA ASP A 79 31.91 28.50 -0.98
C ASP A 79 31.71 27.53 0.20
N GLU A 80 32.11 27.93 1.41
CA GLU A 80 31.87 27.13 2.62
C GLU A 80 30.36 27.01 2.92
N PHE A 81 29.59 28.07 2.70
CA PHE A 81 28.14 28.02 2.87
C PHE A 81 27.45 27.15 1.81
N ALA A 82 27.96 27.12 0.57
CA ALA A 82 27.48 26.25 -0.49
C ALA A 82 27.72 24.76 -0.15
N LYS A 83 28.91 24.41 0.37
CA LYS A 83 29.20 23.04 0.85
C LYS A 83 28.23 22.59 1.96
N LEU A 84 27.80 23.51 2.83
CA LEU A 84 26.76 23.21 3.82
C LEU A 84 25.42 22.83 3.17
N GLN A 85 25.12 23.36 1.99
CA GLN A 85 23.91 23.01 1.24
C GLN A 85 24.01 21.68 0.51
N ASP A 86 25.21 21.23 0.14
CA ASP A 86 25.39 19.88 -0.41
C ASP A 86 24.95 18.81 0.61
N TYR A 87 25.27 19.00 1.89
CA TYR A 87 24.75 18.13 2.96
C TYR A 87 23.23 18.20 3.08
N ARG A 88 22.64 19.38 2.90
CA ARG A 88 21.19 19.57 2.91
C ARG A 88 20.53 18.85 1.73
N GLN A 89 21.13 18.89 0.55
CA GLN A 89 20.65 18.17 -0.63
C GLN A 89 20.71 16.65 -0.38
N ALA A 90 21.81 16.15 0.18
CA ALA A 90 21.93 14.75 0.57
C ALA A 90 20.89 14.34 1.64
N GLU A 91 20.57 15.24 2.59
CA GLU A 91 19.51 15.04 3.58
C GLU A 91 18.14 14.90 2.90
N VAL A 92 17.80 15.79 1.96
CA VAL A 92 16.54 15.76 1.19
C VAL A 92 16.40 14.43 0.45
N GLU A 93 17.42 14.03 -0.31
CA GLU A 93 17.43 12.78 -1.08
C GLU A 93 17.29 11.56 -0.17
N ARG A 94 17.99 11.55 0.96
CA ARG A 94 17.94 10.45 1.92
C ARG A 94 16.60 10.36 2.61
N LEU A 95 15.98 11.48 2.99
CA LEU A 95 14.63 11.50 3.56
C LEU A 95 13.60 11.00 2.54
N GLU A 96 13.72 11.40 1.28
CA GLU A 96 12.80 10.94 0.23
C GLU A 96 12.95 9.43 0.01
N ALA A 97 14.16 8.93 -0.18
CA ALA A 97 14.42 7.52 -0.47
C ALA A 97 14.19 6.58 0.72
N LYS A 98 14.48 7.02 1.96
CA LYS A 98 14.46 6.15 3.14
C LYS A 98 13.24 6.33 4.04
N VAL A 99 12.47 7.39 3.87
CA VAL A 99 11.28 7.67 4.68
C VAL A 99 10.03 7.75 3.82
N VAL A 100 10.04 8.62 2.81
CA VAL A 100 8.85 8.88 2.00
C VAL A 100 8.52 7.70 1.07
N GLU A 101 9.49 7.18 0.32
CA GLU A 101 9.27 6.06 -0.61
C GLU A 101 8.77 4.78 0.09
N PRO A 102 9.35 4.34 1.25
CA PRO A 102 8.81 3.20 1.99
C PRO A 102 7.36 3.41 2.46
N LEU A 103 7.00 4.62 2.91
CA LEU A 103 5.62 4.92 3.31
C LEU A 103 4.64 4.89 2.12
N LYS A 104 5.05 5.41 0.95
CA LYS A 104 4.25 5.31 -0.29
C LYS A 104 4.03 3.86 -0.72
N ALA A 105 5.10 3.05 -0.72
CA ALA A 105 5.02 1.64 -1.07
C ALA A 105 4.10 0.88 -0.11
N TYR A 106 4.21 1.13 1.19
CA TYR A 106 3.34 0.53 2.20
C TYR A 106 1.88 0.94 2.03
N GLY A 107 1.61 2.21 1.72
CA GLY A 107 0.27 2.69 1.39
C GLY A 107 -0.37 1.90 0.24
N THR A 108 0.41 1.53 -0.78
CA THR A 108 -0.05 0.67 -1.88
C THR A 108 -0.40 -0.74 -1.39
N ILE A 109 0.46 -1.34 -0.55
CA ILE A 109 0.23 -2.67 0.02
C ILE A 109 -1.06 -2.69 0.86
N VAL A 110 -1.25 -1.70 1.74
CA VAL A 110 -2.43 -1.61 2.61
C VAL A 110 -3.70 -1.45 1.79
N LYS A 111 -3.67 -0.62 0.74
CA LYS A 111 -4.79 -0.46 -0.20
C LYS A 111 -5.15 -1.78 -0.87
N MET A 112 -4.16 -2.53 -1.37
CA MET A 112 -4.39 -3.86 -1.94
C MET A 112 -5.01 -4.83 -0.94
N LYS A 113 -4.51 -4.86 0.31
CA LYS A 113 -5.07 -5.72 1.37
C LYS A 113 -6.51 -5.36 1.72
N ARG A 114 -6.85 -4.08 1.75
CA ARG A 114 -8.23 -3.62 1.94
C ARG A 114 -9.13 -4.09 0.82
N ASP A 115 -8.69 -3.96 -0.43
CA ASP A 115 -9.47 -4.35 -1.60
C ASP A 115 -9.69 -5.88 -1.64
N ASP A 116 -8.66 -6.65 -1.28
CA ASP A 116 -8.75 -8.10 -1.10
C ASP A 116 -9.76 -8.49 -0.03
N LEU A 117 -9.72 -7.84 1.15
CA LEU A 117 -10.69 -8.07 2.23
C LEU A 117 -12.13 -7.74 1.81
N LYS A 118 -12.32 -6.66 1.04
CA LYS A 118 -13.63 -6.29 0.51
C LYS A 118 -14.14 -7.33 -0.49
N ALA A 119 -13.25 -7.88 -1.32
CA ALA A 119 -13.60 -8.93 -2.28
C ALA A 119 -13.97 -10.25 -1.59
N THR A 120 -13.19 -10.70 -0.59
CA THR A 120 -13.49 -11.92 0.17
C THR A 120 -14.79 -11.80 0.93
N PHE A 121 -15.05 -10.66 1.57
CA PHE A 121 -16.32 -10.41 2.26
C PHE A 121 -17.52 -10.45 1.30
N THR A 122 -17.40 -9.79 0.14
CA THR A 122 -18.46 -9.76 -0.87
C THR A 122 -18.76 -11.17 -1.40
N ALA A 123 -17.73 -11.96 -1.66
CA ALA A 123 -17.87 -13.32 -2.14
C ALA A 123 -18.56 -14.22 -1.10
N ARG A 124 -18.11 -14.17 0.16
CA ARG A 124 -18.71 -14.93 1.24
C ARG A 124 -20.17 -14.55 1.46
N ASN A 125 -20.51 -13.26 1.41
CA ASN A 125 -21.90 -12.82 1.56
C ASN A 125 -22.80 -13.37 0.43
N ARG A 126 -22.25 -13.55 -0.78
CA ARG A 126 -22.97 -14.22 -1.88
C ARG A 126 -23.11 -15.72 -1.62
N GLU A 127 -22.07 -16.40 -1.16
CA GLU A 127 -22.13 -17.82 -0.79
C GLU A 127 -23.13 -18.09 0.34
N ALA A 128 -23.17 -17.23 1.36
CA ALA A 128 -24.14 -17.35 2.46
C ALA A 128 -25.60 -17.26 1.96
N LYS A 129 -25.88 -16.34 1.01
CA LYS A 129 -27.19 -16.23 0.35
C LYS A 129 -27.51 -17.46 -0.51
N GLN A 130 -26.50 -17.99 -1.20
CA GLN A 130 -26.64 -19.19 -2.03
C GLN A 130 -26.89 -20.44 -1.19
N LEU A 131 -26.22 -20.60 -0.05
CA LEU A 131 -26.43 -21.71 0.89
C LEU A 131 -27.83 -21.64 1.51
N THR A 132 -28.29 -20.46 1.94
CA THR A 132 -29.67 -20.31 2.45
C THR A 132 -30.72 -20.59 1.38
N GLN A 133 -30.45 -20.25 0.11
CA GLN A 133 -31.32 -20.62 -1.00
C GLN A 133 -31.32 -22.13 -1.25
N LEU A 134 -30.14 -22.77 -1.24
CA LEU A 134 -29.99 -24.21 -1.41
C LEU A 134 -30.69 -25.01 -0.31
N GLU A 135 -30.57 -24.58 0.96
CA GLU A 135 -31.27 -25.19 2.10
C GLU A 135 -32.79 -25.13 1.93
N ARG A 136 -33.33 -23.98 1.47
CA ARG A 136 -34.76 -23.84 1.15
C ARG A 136 -35.19 -24.77 0.02
N THR A 137 -34.39 -24.91 -1.02
CA THR A 137 -34.69 -25.82 -2.15
C THR A 137 -34.65 -27.28 -1.72
N ARG A 138 -33.65 -27.69 -0.91
CA ARG A 138 -33.55 -29.04 -0.33
C ARG A 138 -34.76 -29.39 0.52
N GLN A 139 -35.27 -28.45 1.33
CA GLN A 139 -36.46 -28.66 2.15
C GLN A 139 -37.75 -28.75 1.32
N ARG A 140 -37.82 -28.08 0.16
CA ARG A 140 -39.01 -28.10 -0.72
C ARG A 140 -39.07 -29.29 -1.67
N ASN A 141 -37.93 -29.83 -2.12
CA ASN A 141 -37.89 -30.90 -3.12
C ASN A 141 -36.69 -31.86 -2.90
N PRO A 142 -36.86 -32.95 -2.11
CA PRO A 142 -35.75 -33.86 -1.77
C PRO A 142 -35.30 -34.77 -2.93
N SER A 143 -36.10 -34.93 -3.99
CA SER A 143 -35.83 -35.85 -5.10
C SER A 143 -34.91 -35.28 -6.19
N ASP A 144 -34.63 -33.98 -6.17
CA ASP A 144 -33.97 -33.25 -7.27
C ASP A 144 -32.44 -33.25 -7.16
N ARG A 145 -31.86 -34.47 -7.03
CA ARG A 145 -30.42 -34.69 -6.77
C ARG A 145 -29.51 -34.04 -7.81
N HIS A 146 -29.93 -33.96 -9.07
CA HIS A 146 -29.11 -33.44 -10.17
C HIS A 146 -28.86 -31.91 -10.06
N VAL A 147 -29.88 -31.16 -9.61
CA VAL A 147 -29.79 -29.71 -9.39
C VAL A 147 -28.88 -29.41 -8.19
N ILE A 148 -28.97 -30.22 -7.13
CA ILE A 148 -28.15 -30.07 -5.92
C ILE A 148 -26.66 -30.29 -6.23
N VAL A 149 -26.32 -31.35 -6.96
CA VAL A 149 -24.92 -31.69 -7.30
C VAL A 149 -24.29 -30.64 -8.23
N SER A 150 -25.04 -30.15 -9.21
CA SER A 150 -24.57 -29.11 -10.14
C SER A 150 -24.24 -27.80 -9.41
N PHE A 151 -25.00 -27.46 -8.37
CA PHE A 151 -24.81 -26.25 -7.58
C PHE A 151 -23.59 -26.35 -6.65
N GLU A 152 -23.39 -27.49 -5.98
CA GLU A 152 -22.22 -27.73 -5.12
C GLU A 152 -20.90 -27.70 -5.91
N PHE A 153 -20.89 -28.33 -7.10
CA PHE A 153 -19.72 -28.30 -7.99
C PHE A 153 -19.38 -26.88 -8.47
N GLY A 154 -20.40 -26.06 -8.77
CA GLY A 154 -20.23 -24.65 -9.12
C GLY A 154 -19.70 -23.80 -7.97
N SER A 155 -20.09 -24.12 -6.73
CA SER A 155 -19.62 -23.42 -5.53
C SER A 155 -18.16 -23.73 -5.21
N LEU A 156 -17.75 -25.00 -5.33
CA LEU A 156 -16.35 -25.44 -5.16
C LEU A 156 -15.39 -24.75 -6.13
N LYS A 157 -15.76 -24.66 -7.42
CA LYS A 157 -14.95 -23.97 -8.44
C LYS A 157 -14.76 -22.47 -8.15
N LYS A 158 -15.76 -21.82 -7.54
CA LYS A 158 -15.69 -20.40 -7.17
C LYS A 158 -14.83 -20.18 -5.92
N CYS A 159 -14.96 -21.05 -4.92
CA CYS A 159 -14.18 -20.99 -3.69
C CYS A 159 -12.67 -21.15 -3.98
N LEU A 160 -12.31 -22.08 -4.88
CA LEU A 160 -10.92 -22.26 -5.34
C LEU A 160 -10.33 -21.00 -6.01
N ARG A 161 -11.14 -20.24 -6.75
CA ARG A 161 -10.72 -18.98 -7.41
C ARG A 161 -10.51 -17.84 -6.42
N LEU A 162 -11.13 -17.88 -5.24
CA LEU A 162 -11.07 -16.81 -4.23
C LEU A 162 -9.84 -16.92 -3.32
N LEU A 163 -9.29 -18.13 -3.17
CA LEU A 163 -8.04 -18.40 -2.45
C LEU A 163 -6.79 -17.89 -3.18
N LEU A 164 -6.90 -17.58 -4.47
CA LEU A 164 -5.80 -17.02 -5.24
C LEU A 164 -5.60 -15.53 -4.91
N PRO A 165 -4.36 -15.07 -4.65
CA PRO A 165 -4.08 -13.65 -4.46
C PRO A 165 -4.48 -12.84 -5.71
N SER A 166 -4.85 -11.57 -5.54
CA SER A 166 -5.37 -10.74 -6.65
C SER A 166 -4.40 -10.61 -7.83
N SER A 167 -3.09 -10.74 -7.61
CA SER A 167 -2.07 -10.82 -8.66
C SER A 167 -2.25 -12.05 -9.57
N ALA A 168 -2.56 -13.22 -9.00
CA ALA A 168 -2.81 -14.46 -9.72
C ALA A 168 -4.18 -14.49 -10.42
N ARG A 169 -5.19 -13.79 -9.87
CA ARG A 169 -6.51 -13.66 -10.51
C ARG A 169 -6.48 -12.85 -11.81
N ASN A 170 -5.62 -11.84 -11.90
CA ASN A 170 -5.44 -11.06 -13.13
C ASN A 170 -4.70 -11.85 -14.23
N HIS A 171 -3.74 -12.70 -13.85
CA HIS A 171 -3.00 -13.56 -14.79
C HIS A 171 -3.88 -14.61 -15.49
N MET A 172 -4.85 -15.20 -14.79
CA MET A 172 -5.83 -16.12 -15.41
C MET A 172 -6.81 -15.43 -16.36
N ARG A 173 -6.96 -14.11 -16.27
CA ARG A 173 -7.84 -13.32 -17.16
C ARG A 173 -7.13 -12.86 -18.43
N SER A 174 -5.80 -12.77 -18.43
CA SER A 174 -4.99 -12.27 -19.55
C SER A 174 -4.37 -13.37 -20.43
N GLY A 175 -4.55 -14.66 -20.11
CA GLY A 175 -4.11 -15.78 -20.96
C GLY A 175 -2.59 -15.94 -21.12
N SER A 176 -1.78 -15.20 -20.38
CA SER A 176 -0.31 -15.29 -20.48
C SER A 176 0.25 -16.25 -19.43
N LEU A 177 0.57 -17.48 -19.85
CA LEU A 177 1.46 -18.39 -19.14
C LEU A 177 2.91 -17.97 -19.41
N ARG A 178 3.46 -17.08 -18.58
CA ARG A 178 4.92 -17.06 -18.38
C ARG A 178 5.18 -17.45 -16.93
N ALA A 179 5.90 -18.55 -16.79
CA ALA A 179 6.28 -19.14 -15.53
C ALA A 179 7.05 -18.13 -14.69
N PHE A 180 6.82 -18.20 -13.38
CA PHE A 180 7.57 -17.51 -12.35
C PHE A 180 9.00 -18.10 -12.37
N GLU A 181 9.94 -17.44 -13.04
CA GLU A 181 11.37 -17.71 -12.87
C GLU A 181 11.75 -17.26 -11.46
N VAL A 182 12.15 -18.23 -10.63
CA VAL A 182 12.73 -17.99 -9.31
C VAL A 182 14.14 -17.43 -9.52
N PRO A 183 14.53 -16.32 -8.89
CA PRO A 183 15.92 -15.88 -8.95
C PRO A 183 16.78 -16.84 -8.13
N GLU A 184 17.55 -17.68 -8.79
CA GLU A 184 18.69 -18.36 -8.18
C GLU A 184 19.79 -17.35 -7.91
N HIS A 185 19.92 -16.87 -6.67
CA HIS A 185 21.21 -16.42 -6.16
C HIS A 185 21.26 -16.63 -4.63
N LEU A 186 21.59 -17.86 -4.25
CA LEU A 186 22.32 -18.11 -3.01
C LEU A 186 23.49 -19.02 -3.38
N HIS A 187 24.64 -18.43 -3.71
CA HIS A 187 25.99 -18.99 -3.58
C HIS A 187 26.99 -17.84 -3.81
N SER A 188 27.40 -17.17 -2.74
CA SER A 188 28.79 -17.11 -2.26
C SER A 188 28.87 -16.33 -0.96
#